data_AF-A0A498HT74-F1
#
_entry.id   AF-A0A498HT74-F1
#
_cell.length_a   1.000
_cell.length_b   1.000
_cell.length_c   1.000
_cell.angle_alpha   90.00
_cell.angle_beta   90.00
_cell.angle_gamma   90.00
#
_symmetry.space_group_name_H-M   'P 1'
#
loop_
_entity.id
_entity.type
_entity.pdbx_description
1 polymer ?
#
loop_
_entity_poly.entity_id
_entity_poly.type
_entity_poly.pdbx_seq_one_letter_code
_entity_poly.pdbx_strand_id
1 'polypeptide(L)'
;MVSYVNALLYGVGGLVVAGMALLVALQERLVYVPVLPGLTKSYPITPARLRLTYEDVWLHSSDGVRLHAWFIKLFPHCRGPTLLFFQENAGNIAHRLEMVRIMLQKLQCNVFMLSYRGYGASEGYPSQHGIIKDAQVALDHLSQRTDIDTSRIVVFGRSLGGAVGTVVTKNNPDKVAALIVENTFTSILDMAGVLLPFLKWFIGGSGSKGPKALNFLVRSPWSTIDVIGEVKQPILFLSGLQDEMIPPSHMQMLYAKAAAHNKQCVFVEFPTGMHMDTWLTGGDNYWRTVQEFLQQHVPAKNDDESSHTDRVCSEEEGGREREGRECTDMVMEVVGGETAAYSPRTVEEVFTDFKGRRAALIKALTTDMVNLCLYGFPNEEWEVNLPAEEVPPELPEPALGINFARDGMQERDYSGFRTTTSIEI
;
A
#
# COMPACT_ATOMS: atom_id res chain seq x y z
N MET A 1 5.30 63.66 1.32
CA MET A 1 5.01 62.37 2.01
C MET A 1 4.02 61.49 1.26
N VAL A 2 2.91 62.01 0.72
CA VAL A 2 1.88 61.21 0.02
C VAL A 2 2.40 60.38 -1.17
N SER A 3 3.36 60.90 -1.94
CA SER A 3 3.93 60.20 -3.11
C SER A 3 4.76 58.95 -2.76
N TYR A 4 5.49 58.98 -1.64
CA TYR A 4 6.29 57.84 -1.19
C TYR A 4 5.44 56.74 -0.59
N VAL A 5 4.38 57.11 0.15
CA VAL A 5 3.40 56.17 0.68
C VAL A 5 2.67 55.45 -0.46
N ASN A 6 2.27 56.18 -1.51
CA ASN A 6 1.64 55.57 -2.68
C ASN A 6 2.61 54.65 -3.44
N ALA A 7 3.86 55.07 -3.66
CA ALA A 7 4.86 54.22 -4.30
C ALA A 7 5.16 52.95 -3.49
N LEU A 8 5.21 53.05 -2.16
CA LEU A 8 5.37 51.90 -1.27
C LEU A 8 4.15 50.97 -1.34
N LEU A 9 2.92 51.51 -1.31
CA LEU A 9 1.70 50.73 -1.43
C LEU A 9 1.59 50.01 -2.78
N TYR A 10 1.93 50.68 -3.88
CA TYR A 10 1.96 50.06 -5.21
C TYR A 10 3.09 49.03 -5.33
N GLY A 11 4.26 49.27 -4.73
CA GLY A 11 5.37 48.31 -4.70
C GLY A 11 5.01 47.05 -3.92
N VAL A 12 4.45 47.20 -2.72
CA VAL A 12 3.96 46.08 -1.90
C VAL A 12 2.82 45.35 -2.60
N GLY A 13 1.85 46.08 -3.16
CA GLY A 13 0.75 45.50 -3.94
C GLY A 13 1.24 44.71 -5.15
N GLY A 14 2.22 45.23 -5.89
CA GLY A 14 2.85 44.55 -7.02
C GLY A 14 3.57 43.26 -6.62
N LEU A 15 4.31 43.27 -5.51
CA LEU A 15 4.97 42.07 -4.97
C LEU A 15 3.96 41.01 -4.51
N VAL A 16 2.86 41.43 -3.87
CA VAL A 16 1.79 40.51 -3.47
C VAL A 16 1.13 39.88 -4.69
N VAL A 17 0.77 40.67 -5.71
CA VAL A 17 0.17 40.15 -6.95
C VAL A 17 1.12 39.20 -7.67
N ALA A 18 2.41 39.56 -7.79
CA ALA A 18 3.41 38.70 -8.41
C ALA A 18 3.62 37.39 -7.63
N GLY A 19 3.68 37.45 -6.30
CA GLY A 19 3.78 36.27 -5.43
C GLY A 19 2.55 35.37 -5.54
N MET A 20 1.35 35.94 -5.58
CA MET A 20 0.11 35.20 -5.77
C MET A 20 0.04 34.55 -7.15
N ALA A 21 0.43 35.27 -8.21
CA ALA A 21 0.49 34.73 -9.57
C ALA A 21 1.49 33.55 -9.66
N LEU A 22 2.65 33.67 -9.01
CA LEU A 22 3.64 32.60 -8.94
C LEU A 22 3.10 31.38 -8.16
N LEU A 23 2.42 31.60 -7.03
CA LEU A 23 1.81 30.53 -6.24
C LEU A 23 0.74 29.80 -7.05
N VAL A 24 -0.13 30.51 -7.77
CA VAL A 24 -1.14 29.90 -8.67
C VAL A 24 -0.48 29.12 -9.81
N ALA A 25 0.63 29.62 -10.36
CA ALA A 25 1.37 28.94 -11.41
C ALA A 25 2.05 27.66 -10.92
N LEU A 26 2.55 27.65 -9.68
CA LEU A 26 3.29 26.52 -9.09
C LEU A 26 2.42 25.59 -8.23
N GLN A 27 1.18 25.95 -7.92
CA GLN A 27 0.31 25.20 -7.00
C GLN A 27 0.24 23.72 -7.34
N GLU A 28 0.01 23.37 -8.60
CA GLU A 28 -0.10 21.99 -9.05
C GLU A 28 1.20 21.21 -8.82
N ARG A 29 2.37 21.85 -8.97
CA ARG A 29 3.67 21.23 -8.67
C ARG A 29 3.96 21.10 -7.17
N LEU A 30 3.32 21.92 -6.35
CA LEU A 30 3.42 21.82 -4.89
C LEU A 30 2.50 20.74 -4.34
N VAL A 31 1.29 20.62 -4.91
CA VAL A 31 0.31 19.62 -4.50
C VAL A 31 0.72 18.24 -4.99
N TYR A 32 1.16 18.10 -6.24
CA TYR A 32 1.49 16.82 -6.86
C TYR A 32 2.98 16.67 -7.08
N VAL A 33 3.59 15.67 -6.45
CA VAL A 33 5.03 15.39 -6.50
C VAL A 33 5.26 14.02 -7.17
N PRO A 34 5.08 13.93 -8.52
CA PRO A 34 5.15 12.66 -9.23
C PRO A 34 6.55 12.03 -9.25
N VAL A 35 7.59 12.85 -9.10
CA VAL A 35 8.99 12.43 -9.04
C VAL A 35 9.57 13.05 -7.77
N LEU A 36 10.03 12.20 -6.86
CA LEU A 36 10.71 12.66 -5.66
C LEU A 36 12.08 13.25 -6.04
N PRO A 37 12.55 14.31 -5.35
CA PRO A 37 13.88 14.85 -5.59
C PRO A 37 14.95 13.75 -5.53
N GLY A 38 15.80 13.65 -6.54
CA GLY A 38 16.86 12.65 -6.64
C GLY A 38 16.46 11.29 -7.23
N LEU A 39 15.17 11.07 -7.53
CA LEU A 39 14.69 9.85 -8.19
C LEU A 39 14.31 10.08 -9.66
N THR A 40 14.25 9.00 -10.42
CA THR A 40 13.76 9.01 -11.80
C THR A 40 12.25 8.81 -11.84
N LYS A 41 11.63 9.21 -12.95
CA LYS A 41 10.20 8.97 -13.22
C LYS A 41 9.88 7.48 -13.41
N SER A 42 10.86 6.68 -13.85
CA SER A 42 10.70 5.24 -14.06
C SER A 42 10.49 4.49 -12.76
N TYR A 43 9.84 3.34 -12.84
CA TYR A 43 9.67 2.47 -11.68
C TYR A 43 11.01 1.89 -11.25
N PRO A 44 11.47 2.15 -10.02
CA PRO A 44 12.72 1.56 -9.51
C PRO A 44 12.59 0.04 -9.32
N ILE A 45 11.38 -0.42 -9.02
CA ILE A 45 11.02 -1.82 -8.85
C ILE A 45 9.64 -2.10 -9.46
N THR A 46 9.43 -3.31 -9.95
CA THR A 46 8.13 -3.81 -10.43
C THR A 46 7.60 -4.88 -9.47
N PRO A 47 6.31 -5.26 -9.52
CA PRO A 47 5.76 -6.32 -8.68
C PRO A 47 6.51 -7.66 -8.83
N ALA A 48 7.13 -7.92 -9.98
CA ALA A 48 7.97 -9.09 -10.23
C ALA A 48 9.14 -9.22 -9.22
N ARG A 49 9.72 -8.10 -8.77
CA ARG A 49 10.82 -8.10 -7.79
C ARG A 49 10.39 -8.71 -6.45
N LEU A 50 9.12 -8.60 -6.11
CA LEU A 50 8.50 -9.17 -4.91
C LEU A 50 7.82 -10.52 -5.18
N ARG A 51 8.02 -11.12 -6.36
CA ARG A 51 7.37 -12.37 -6.81
C ARG A 51 5.84 -12.32 -6.79
N LEU A 52 5.28 -11.14 -7.05
CA LEU A 52 3.83 -10.95 -7.13
C LEU A 52 3.32 -11.30 -8.53
N THR A 53 2.14 -11.92 -8.61
CA THR A 53 1.43 -12.13 -9.88
C THR A 53 0.74 -10.84 -10.28
N TYR A 54 1.06 -10.29 -11.45
CA TYR A 54 0.51 -9.01 -11.89
C TYR A 54 0.32 -8.93 -13.41
N GLU A 55 -0.55 -8.02 -13.82
CA GLU A 55 -0.76 -7.59 -15.20
C GLU A 55 -0.31 -6.11 -15.34
N ASP A 56 0.47 -5.80 -16.36
CA ASP A 56 0.68 -4.42 -16.80
C ASP A 56 -0.54 -3.96 -17.60
N VAL A 57 -1.22 -2.92 -17.10
CA VAL A 57 -2.48 -2.43 -17.68
C VAL A 57 -2.25 -1.02 -18.22
N TRP A 58 -2.60 -0.83 -19.48
CA TRP A 58 -2.59 0.47 -20.13
C TRP A 58 -4.02 0.93 -20.41
N LEU A 59 -4.36 2.09 -19.89
CA LEU A 59 -5.68 2.70 -20.01
C LEU A 59 -5.57 4.01 -20.81
N HIS A 60 -6.67 4.39 -21.45
CA HIS A 60 -6.80 5.71 -22.05
C HIS A 60 -7.86 6.49 -21.30
N SER A 61 -7.46 7.61 -20.71
CA SER A 61 -8.39 8.55 -20.10
C SER A 61 -9.35 9.11 -21.16
N SER A 62 -10.51 9.63 -20.75
CA SER A 62 -11.51 10.19 -21.67
C SER A 62 -11.00 11.39 -22.49
N ASP A 63 -9.92 12.03 -22.06
CA ASP A 63 -9.20 13.09 -22.78
C ASP A 63 -7.97 12.60 -23.56
N GLY A 64 -7.84 11.28 -23.76
CA GLY A 64 -6.81 10.65 -24.58
C GLY A 64 -5.48 10.40 -23.88
N VAL A 65 -5.30 10.88 -22.64
CA VAL A 65 -4.07 10.66 -21.87
C VAL A 65 -3.87 9.17 -21.60
N ARG A 66 -2.68 8.65 -21.94
CA ARG A 66 -2.32 7.27 -21.68
C ARG A 66 -1.86 7.09 -20.23
N LEU A 67 -2.49 6.14 -19.54
CA LEU A 67 -2.28 5.85 -18.12
C LEU A 67 -1.76 4.43 -17.95
N HIS A 68 -0.86 4.27 -17.00
CA HIS A 68 -0.34 2.98 -16.59
C HIS A 68 -0.93 2.56 -15.25
N ALA A 69 -1.20 1.27 -15.09
CA ALA A 69 -1.63 0.66 -13.86
C ALA A 69 -1.05 -0.75 -13.71
N TRP A 70 -0.95 -1.21 -12.47
CA TRP A 70 -0.71 -2.62 -12.18
C TRP A 70 -1.95 -3.26 -11.62
N PHE A 71 -2.34 -4.41 -12.17
CA PHE A 71 -3.33 -5.25 -11.54
C PHE A 71 -2.66 -6.45 -10.91
N ILE A 72 -2.55 -6.43 -9.58
CA ILE A 72 -1.82 -7.43 -8.80
C ILE A 72 -2.84 -8.39 -8.17
N LYS A 73 -2.67 -9.67 -8.43
CA LYS A 73 -3.56 -10.73 -7.94
C LYS A 73 -2.84 -11.57 -6.89
N LEU A 74 -3.58 -12.01 -5.86
CA LEU A 74 -3.03 -12.96 -4.91
C LEU A 74 -2.72 -14.31 -5.58
N PHE A 75 -3.62 -14.76 -6.46
CA PHE A 75 -3.45 -15.90 -7.35
C PHE A 75 -4.27 -15.68 -8.65
N PRO A 76 -3.95 -16.35 -9.77
CA PRO A 76 -4.56 -16.06 -11.08
C PRO A 76 -6.09 -16.05 -11.13
N HIS A 77 -6.76 -16.84 -10.29
CA HIS A 77 -8.22 -16.98 -10.23
C HIS A 77 -8.83 -16.48 -8.90
N CYS A 78 -8.19 -15.51 -8.24
CA CYS A 78 -8.70 -14.96 -6.98
C CYS A 78 -9.99 -14.15 -7.20
N ARG A 79 -11.11 -14.67 -6.68
CA ARG A 79 -12.41 -13.98 -6.62
C ARG A 79 -12.68 -13.27 -5.27
N GLY A 80 -11.62 -13.01 -4.50
CA GLY A 80 -11.70 -12.15 -3.33
C GLY A 80 -12.06 -10.70 -3.69
N PRO A 81 -12.26 -9.82 -2.69
CA PRO A 81 -12.46 -8.39 -2.94
C PRO A 81 -11.36 -7.83 -3.83
N THR A 82 -11.70 -6.89 -4.70
CA THR A 82 -10.71 -6.18 -5.54
C THR A 82 -10.59 -4.75 -5.06
N LEU A 83 -9.43 -4.39 -4.52
CA LEU A 83 -9.14 -3.06 -4.01
C LEU A 83 -8.63 -2.17 -5.14
N LEU A 84 -9.41 -1.16 -5.52
CA LEU A 84 -8.96 -0.06 -6.36
C LEU A 84 -8.16 0.92 -5.48
N PHE A 85 -6.84 0.86 -5.60
CA PHE A 85 -5.91 1.56 -4.72
C PHE A 85 -5.47 2.91 -5.30
N PHE A 86 -5.70 3.95 -4.51
CA PHE A 86 -5.32 5.33 -4.78
C PHE A 86 -4.27 5.80 -3.77
N GLN A 87 -3.08 6.06 -4.30
CA GLN A 87 -1.91 6.50 -3.53
C GLN A 87 -1.97 7.99 -3.17
N GLU A 88 -1.02 8.38 -2.32
CA GLU A 88 -0.75 9.73 -1.85
C GLU A 88 -0.20 10.63 -2.98
N ASN A 89 0.11 11.89 -2.65
CA ASN A 89 0.56 12.88 -3.63
C ASN A 89 2.04 12.75 -4.05
N ALA A 90 2.86 12.02 -3.31
CA ALA A 90 4.30 11.98 -3.50
C ALA A 90 4.84 10.57 -3.80
N GLY A 91 5.68 10.48 -4.83
CA GLY A 91 6.21 9.21 -5.32
C GLY A 91 5.21 8.45 -6.19
N ASN A 92 5.59 7.26 -6.66
CA ASN A 92 4.81 6.46 -7.61
C ASN A 92 4.37 5.11 -7.01
N ILE A 93 3.53 4.37 -7.74
CA ILE A 93 2.94 3.09 -7.29
C ILE A 93 3.98 2.05 -6.88
N ALA A 94 5.20 2.09 -7.41
CA ALA A 94 6.28 1.17 -7.04
C ALA A 94 6.66 1.28 -5.56
N HIS A 95 6.58 2.49 -4.99
CA HIS A 95 6.93 2.75 -3.60
C HIS A 95 5.88 2.20 -2.60
N ARG A 96 4.78 1.62 -3.09
CA ARG A 96 3.70 1.05 -2.28
C ARG A 96 3.60 -0.47 -2.39
N LEU A 97 4.47 -1.09 -3.20
CA LEU A 97 4.43 -2.53 -3.46
C LEU A 97 4.59 -3.39 -2.20
N GLU A 98 5.35 -2.92 -1.21
CA GLU A 98 5.54 -3.67 0.04
C GLU A 98 4.26 -3.71 0.89
N MET A 99 3.58 -2.57 1.03
CA MET A 99 2.26 -2.51 1.66
C MET A 99 1.26 -3.39 0.90
N VAL A 100 1.26 -3.33 -0.43
CA VAL A 100 0.35 -4.11 -1.27
C VAL A 100 0.62 -5.61 -1.16
N ARG A 101 1.89 -6.03 -1.07
CA ARG A 101 2.25 -7.44 -0.82
C ARG A 101 1.61 -7.96 0.46
N ILE A 102 1.68 -7.19 1.54
CA ILE A 102 1.09 -7.57 2.83
C ILE A 102 -0.44 -7.52 2.75
N MET A 103 -1.00 -6.51 2.08
CA MET A 103 -2.44 -6.36 1.84
C MET A 103 -3.03 -7.57 1.13
N LEU A 104 -2.40 -8.06 0.06
CA LEU A 104 -2.83 -9.26 -0.67
C LEU A 104 -2.90 -10.47 0.27
N GLN A 105 -1.85 -10.70 1.07
CA GLN A 105 -1.74 -11.86 1.96
C GLN A 105 -2.71 -11.79 3.13
N LYS A 106 -2.81 -10.64 3.79
CA LYS A 106 -3.62 -10.47 5.00
C LYS A 106 -5.12 -10.38 4.69
N LEU A 107 -5.49 -9.78 3.55
CA LEU A 107 -6.90 -9.55 3.19
C LEU A 107 -7.46 -10.56 2.18
N GLN A 108 -6.61 -11.43 1.63
CA GLN A 108 -6.99 -12.39 0.58
C GLN A 108 -7.70 -11.73 -0.62
N CYS A 109 -7.10 -10.66 -1.13
CA CYS A 109 -7.72 -9.76 -2.11
C CYS A 109 -6.89 -9.64 -3.40
N ASN A 110 -7.44 -8.95 -4.39
CA ASN A 110 -6.68 -8.39 -5.51
C ASN A 110 -6.49 -6.88 -5.32
N VAL A 111 -5.45 -6.30 -5.91
CA VAL A 111 -5.18 -4.86 -5.83
C VAL A 111 -4.94 -4.29 -7.22
N PHE A 112 -5.71 -3.28 -7.61
CA PHE A 112 -5.52 -2.51 -8.83
C PHE A 112 -4.92 -1.14 -8.48
N MET A 113 -3.67 -0.91 -8.90
CA MET A 113 -2.91 0.30 -8.59
C MET A 113 -2.85 1.19 -9.82
N LEU A 114 -3.60 2.30 -9.81
CA LEU A 114 -3.54 3.29 -10.88
C LEU A 114 -2.38 4.26 -10.66
N SER A 115 -1.50 4.40 -11.65
CA SER A 115 -0.53 5.51 -11.70
C SER A 115 -1.25 6.73 -12.30
N TYR A 116 -1.50 7.76 -11.51
CA TYR A 116 -2.15 8.98 -11.98
C TYR A 116 -1.41 9.61 -13.17
N ARG A 117 -2.10 10.40 -14.00
CA ARG A 117 -1.43 11.20 -15.04
C ARG A 117 -0.26 12.00 -14.47
N GLY A 118 0.87 11.95 -15.17
CA GLY A 118 2.14 12.55 -14.77
C GLY A 118 2.99 11.70 -13.80
N TYR A 119 2.45 10.68 -13.15
CA TYR A 119 3.15 9.79 -12.23
C TYR A 119 3.65 8.52 -12.93
N GLY A 120 4.82 8.01 -12.52
CA GLY A 120 5.34 6.74 -13.01
C GLY A 120 5.41 6.71 -14.54
N ALA A 121 4.89 5.65 -15.17
CA ALA A 121 4.85 5.53 -16.63
C ALA A 121 3.66 6.26 -17.29
N SER A 122 2.77 6.90 -16.53
CA SER A 122 1.64 7.64 -17.08
C SER A 122 2.05 8.98 -17.70
N GLU A 123 1.37 9.34 -18.79
CA GLU A 123 1.57 10.58 -19.52
C GLU A 123 0.84 11.76 -18.87
N GLY A 124 0.97 12.95 -19.46
CA GLY A 124 0.25 14.15 -19.05
C GLY A 124 0.79 14.81 -17.78
N TYR A 125 -0.02 15.73 -17.23
CA TYR A 125 0.27 16.50 -16.02
C TYR A 125 -0.87 16.36 -15.01
N PRO A 126 -0.54 16.22 -13.71
CA PRO A 126 -1.55 16.03 -12.69
C PRO A 126 -2.39 17.29 -12.51
N SER A 127 -3.68 17.08 -12.28
CA SER A 127 -4.66 18.08 -11.87
C SER A 127 -5.86 17.37 -11.25
N GLN A 128 -6.62 18.04 -10.39
CA GLN A 128 -7.78 17.41 -9.75
C GLN A 128 -8.76 16.86 -10.80
N HIS A 129 -9.13 17.69 -11.79
CA HIS A 129 -10.07 17.26 -12.83
C HIS A 129 -9.53 16.08 -13.65
N GLY A 130 -8.24 16.09 -13.97
CA GLY A 130 -7.62 14.99 -14.70
C GLY A 130 -7.55 13.69 -13.89
N ILE A 131 -7.15 13.77 -12.62
CA ILE A 131 -7.05 12.59 -11.74
C ILE A 131 -8.43 11.96 -11.51
N ILE A 132 -9.50 12.76 -11.40
CA ILE A 132 -10.87 12.24 -11.30
C ILE A 132 -11.24 11.43 -12.56
N LYS A 133 -10.87 11.89 -13.76
CA LYS A 133 -11.09 11.12 -15.00
C LYS A 133 -10.30 9.83 -15.01
N ASP A 134 -9.04 9.87 -14.57
CA ASP A 134 -8.16 8.70 -14.52
C ASP A 134 -8.74 7.63 -13.59
N ALA A 135 -9.21 8.06 -12.41
CA ALA A 135 -9.83 7.21 -11.42
C ALA A 135 -11.16 6.60 -11.91
N GLN A 136 -11.97 7.36 -12.66
CA GLN A 136 -13.18 6.85 -13.30
C GLN A 136 -12.85 5.76 -14.32
N VAL A 137 -11.84 5.97 -15.18
CA VAL A 137 -11.45 4.98 -16.20
C VAL A 137 -10.89 3.70 -15.57
N ALA A 138 -10.16 3.80 -14.45
CA ALA A 138 -9.71 2.63 -13.71
C ALA A 138 -10.89 1.81 -13.14
N LEU A 139 -11.89 2.48 -12.57
CA LEU A 139 -13.11 1.80 -12.08
C LEU A 139 -13.88 1.16 -13.23
N ASP A 140 -14.07 1.86 -14.34
CA ASP A 140 -14.78 1.35 -15.51
C ASP A 140 -14.06 0.12 -16.11
N HIS A 141 -12.73 0.14 -16.16
CA HIS A 141 -11.93 -1.01 -16.56
C HIS A 141 -12.20 -2.22 -15.66
N LEU A 142 -12.15 -2.04 -14.33
CA LEU A 142 -12.45 -3.12 -13.38
C LEU A 142 -13.88 -3.65 -13.49
N SER A 143 -14.87 -2.77 -13.65
CA SER A 143 -16.28 -3.16 -13.75
C SER A 143 -16.60 -3.97 -15.01
N GLN A 144 -15.74 -3.93 -16.04
CA GLN A 144 -15.90 -4.70 -17.28
C GLN A 144 -15.18 -6.06 -17.24
N ARG A 145 -14.42 -6.34 -16.19
CA ARG A 145 -13.67 -7.59 -16.05
C ARG A 145 -14.58 -8.77 -15.70
N THR A 146 -14.29 -9.93 -16.29
CA THR A 146 -15.03 -11.19 -16.05
C THR A 146 -14.33 -12.15 -15.10
N ASP A 147 -13.07 -11.87 -14.79
CA ASP A 147 -12.17 -12.69 -13.98
C ASP A 147 -12.14 -12.27 -12.50
N ILE A 148 -12.87 -11.22 -12.11
CA ILE A 148 -13.10 -10.79 -10.73
C ILE A 148 -14.59 -10.76 -10.40
N ASP A 149 -14.92 -10.69 -9.12
CA ASP A 149 -16.26 -10.33 -8.68
C ASP A 149 -16.42 -8.80 -8.68
N THR A 150 -17.04 -8.27 -9.73
CA THR A 150 -17.25 -6.82 -9.91
C THR A 150 -18.21 -6.22 -8.89
N SER A 151 -18.99 -7.04 -8.17
CA SER A 151 -19.80 -6.56 -7.05
C SER A 151 -19.01 -6.34 -5.76
N ARG A 152 -17.72 -6.73 -5.74
CA ARG A 152 -16.83 -6.64 -4.57
C ARG A 152 -15.63 -5.73 -4.83
N ILE A 153 -15.83 -4.68 -5.64
CA ILE A 153 -14.83 -3.63 -5.84
C ILE A 153 -14.86 -2.67 -4.65
N VAL A 154 -13.72 -2.50 -3.99
CA VAL A 154 -13.55 -1.62 -2.82
C VAL A 154 -12.57 -0.53 -3.19
N VAL A 155 -12.92 0.73 -2.93
CA VAL A 155 -11.99 1.84 -3.16
C VAL A 155 -11.15 2.05 -1.90
N PHE A 156 -9.84 2.02 -2.03
CA PHE A 156 -8.89 2.26 -0.95
C PHE A 156 -8.06 3.50 -1.27
N GLY A 157 -8.18 4.56 -0.48
CA GLY A 157 -7.44 5.81 -0.69
C GLY A 157 -6.62 6.23 0.51
N ARG A 158 -5.35 6.60 0.28
CA ARG A 158 -4.44 7.16 1.30
C ARG A 158 -4.13 8.63 1.00
N SER A 159 -4.23 9.51 2.00
CA SER A 159 -3.92 10.93 1.85
C SER A 159 -4.68 11.56 0.67
N LEU A 160 -4.00 12.10 -0.34
CA LEU A 160 -4.62 12.55 -1.59
C LEU A 160 -5.55 11.49 -2.21
N GLY A 161 -5.13 10.22 -2.19
CA GLY A 161 -5.91 9.12 -2.72
C GLY A 161 -7.24 8.91 -2.00
N GLY A 162 -7.37 9.31 -0.73
CA GLY A 162 -8.64 9.31 -0.02
C GLY A 162 -9.63 10.33 -0.59
N ALA A 163 -9.14 11.51 -0.99
CA ALA A 163 -9.96 12.52 -1.67
C ALA A 163 -10.39 12.03 -3.07
N VAL A 164 -9.48 11.42 -3.82
CA VAL A 164 -9.75 10.79 -5.13
C VAL A 164 -10.80 9.69 -4.98
N GLY A 165 -10.58 8.77 -4.05
CA GLY A 165 -11.45 7.64 -3.81
C GLY A 165 -12.84 8.06 -3.36
N THR A 166 -12.95 9.07 -2.50
CA THR A 166 -14.23 9.63 -2.06
C THR A 166 -15.07 10.13 -3.25
N VAL A 167 -14.46 10.86 -4.19
CA VAL A 167 -15.16 11.38 -5.38
C VAL A 167 -15.62 10.24 -6.28
N VAL A 168 -14.76 9.26 -6.56
CA VAL A 168 -15.12 8.13 -7.43
C VAL A 168 -16.21 7.27 -6.83
N THR A 169 -16.14 6.97 -5.53
CA THR A 169 -17.17 6.22 -4.81
C THR A 169 -18.51 6.96 -4.85
N LYS A 170 -18.51 8.27 -4.57
CA LYS A 170 -19.72 9.11 -4.60
C LYS A 170 -20.38 9.12 -5.98
N ASN A 171 -19.59 9.16 -7.04
CA ASN A 171 -20.09 9.22 -8.41
C ASN A 171 -20.57 7.87 -8.95
N ASN A 172 -20.22 6.75 -8.29
CA ASN A 172 -20.50 5.40 -8.77
C ASN A 172 -21.13 4.52 -7.67
N PRO A 173 -22.34 4.86 -7.17
CA PRO A 173 -23.01 4.11 -6.10
C PRO A 173 -23.20 2.62 -6.43
N ASP A 174 -23.40 2.29 -7.71
CA ASP A 174 -23.73 0.92 -8.14
C ASP A 174 -22.50 0.04 -8.48
N LYS A 175 -21.30 0.62 -8.54
CA LYS A 175 -20.06 -0.09 -8.94
C LYS A 175 -19.07 -0.29 -7.80
N VAL A 176 -19.23 0.44 -6.69
CA VAL A 176 -18.31 0.40 -5.56
C VAL A 176 -19.06 -0.16 -4.36
N ALA A 177 -18.52 -1.22 -3.75
CA ALA A 177 -19.11 -1.88 -2.60
C ALA A 177 -18.83 -1.13 -1.28
N ALA A 178 -17.62 -0.60 -1.14
CA ALA A 178 -17.18 0.09 0.07
C ALA A 178 -16.03 1.07 -0.21
N LEU A 179 -15.81 2.01 0.72
CA LEU A 179 -14.72 2.97 0.71
C LEU A 179 -13.85 2.81 1.97
N ILE A 180 -12.54 2.78 1.79
CA ILE A 180 -11.55 2.85 2.87
C ILE A 180 -10.73 4.14 2.68
N VAL A 181 -10.70 4.97 3.71
CA VAL A 181 -9.98 6.25 3.73
C VAL A 181 -8.95 6.22 4.86
N GLU A 182 -7.68 6.44 4.53
CA GLU A 182 -6.60 6.51 5.50
C GLU A 182 -5.93 7.88 5.47
N ASN A 183 -5.68 8.46 6.65
CA ASN A 183 -4.86 9.67 6.85
C ASN A 183 -5.12 10.74 5.78
N THR A 184 -6.38 11.14 5.61
CA THR A 184 -6.86 12.03 4.54
C THR A 184 -7.30 13.37 5.10
N PHE A 185 -7.24 14.42 4.26
CA PHE A 185 -7.59 15.78 4.63
C PHE A 185 -9.02 16.18 4.23
N THR A 186 -9.58 17.17 4.93
CA THR A 186 -10.88 17.78 4.62
C THR A 186 -10.87 18.58 3.31
N SER A 187 -9.81 19.37 3.09
CA SER A 187 -9.53 20.05 1.82
C SER A 187 -8.06 20.48 1.73
N ILE A 188 -7.56 20.77 0.52
CA ILE A 188 -6.22 21.37 0.33
C ILE A 188 -6.17 22.75 0.96
N LEU A 189 -7.28 23.47 0.98
CA LEU A 189 -7.40 24.77 1.62
C LEU A 189 -7.24 24.69 3.14
N ASP A 190 -7.84 23.69 3.77
CA ASP A 190 -7.68 23.45 5.20
C ASP A 190 -6.21 23.10 5.52
N MET A 191 -5.57 22.28 4.68
CA MET A 191 -4.15 21.97 4.80
C MET A 191 -3.26 23.21 4.63
N ALA A 192 -3.58 24.11 3.69
CA ALA A 192 -2.87 25.38 3.56
C ALA A 192 -3.00 26.24 4.82
N GLY A 193 -4.14 26.21 5.50
CA GLY A 193 -4.35 26.88 6.79
C GLY A 193 -3.57 26.27 7.96
N VAL A 194 -3.25 24.97 7.89
CA VAL A 194 -2.36 24.28 8.85
C VAL A 194 -0.91 24.70 8.61
N LEU A 195 -0.45 24.68 7.36
CA LEU A 195 0.92 25.03 6.99
C LEU A 195 1.23 26.53 7.16
N LEU A 196 0.23 27.39 6.91
CA LEU A 196 0.37 28.84 6.98
C LEU A 196 -0.71 29.45 7.89
N PRO A 197 -0.56 29.35 9.22
CA PRO A 197 -1.59 29.77 10.18
C PRO A 197 -2.00 31.24 10.03
N PHE A 198 -1.07 32.11 9.63
CA PHE A 198 -1.33 33.55 9.43
C PHE A 198 -2.26 33.82 8.24
N LEU A 199 -2.34 32.92 7.26
CA LEU A 199 -3.23 33.01 6.11
C LEU A 199 -4.64 32.43 6.39
N LYS A 200 -4.83 31.72 7.51
CA LYS A 200 -6.10 31.05 7.87
C LYS A 200 -7.33 31.99 7.88
N TRP A 201 -7.13 33.26 8.24
CA TRP A 201 -8.22 34.26 8.24
C TRP A 201 -8.63 34.71 6.83
N PHE A 202 -7.68 34.72 5.88
CA PHE A 202 -7.90 35.16 4.49
C PHE A 202 -8.29 34.01 3.55
N ILE A 203 -7.91 32.77 3.88
CA ILE A 203 -8.14 31.60 3.03
C ILE A 203 -9.55 31.01 3.20
N GLY A 204 -10.18 31.11 4.39
CA GLY A 204 -11.55 30.61 4.59
C GLY A 204 -11.64 29.07 4.51
N GLY A 205 -11.16 28.37 5.55
CA GLY A 205 -11.26 26.91 5.67
C GLY A 205 -12.64 26.42 6.17
N SER A 206 -12.84 25.10 6.18
CA SER A 206 -14.08 24.42 6.60
C SER A 206 -14.54 24.79 8.02
N GLY A 207 -13.65 25.33 8.85
CA GLY A 207 -13.94 25.80 10.20
C GLY A 207 -13.91 27.32 10.41
N SER A 208 -13.60 28.16 9.42
CA SER A 208 -13.50 29.62 9.61
C SER A 208 -14.64 30.40 8.96
N LYS A 209 -15.24 31.33 9.73
CA LYS A 209 -16.25 32.30 9.25
C LYS A 209 -15.65 33.44 8.39
N GLY A 210 -14.43 33.26 7.89
CA GLY A 210 -13.71 34.27 7.12
C GLY A 210 -14.20 34.37 5.68
N PRO A 211 -13.92 35.47 4.97
CA PRO A 211 -14.25 35.60 3.56
C PRO A 211 -13.46 34.56 2.75
N LYS A 212 -14.17 33.69 2.01
CA LYS A 212 -13.61 32.68 1.08
C LYS A 212 -13.00 33.29 -0.19
N ALA A 213 -12.39 34.46 -0.06
CA ALA A 213 -11.96 35.28 -1.18
C ALA A 213 -10.83 34.63 -1.98
N LEU A 214 -10.06 33.69 -1.41
CA LEU A 214 -8.96 33.02 -2.11
C LEU A 214 -9.35 31.67 -2.74
N ASN A 215 -10.59 31.19 -2.52
CA ASN A 215 -11.03 29.89 -3.04
C ASN A 215 -11.02 29.83 -4.58
N PHE A 216 -11.28 30.95 -5.25
CA PHE A 216 -11.29 31.00 -6.71
C PHE A 216 -9.89 30.80 -7.34
N LEU A 217 -8.82 30.99 -6.57
CA LEU A 217 -7.44 30.87 -7.06
C LEU A 217 -6.94 29.42 -7.01
N VAL A 218 -7.63 28.55 -6.27
CA VAL A 218 -7.20 27.17 -6.05
C VAL A 218 -7.74 26.27 -7.14
N ARG A 219 -6.85 25.79 -8.01
CA ARG A 219 -7.22 24.93 -9.15
C ARG A 219 -7.63 23.52 -8.73
N SER A 220 -6.98 22.97 -7.71
CA SER A 220 -7.23 21.64 -7.16
C SER A 220 -7.60 21.72 -5.67
N PRO A 221 -8.83 22.17 -5.31
CA PRO A 221 -9.22 22.34 -3.91
C PRO A 221 -9.37 21.03 -3.11
N TRP A 222 -9.69 19.92 -3.78
CA TRP A 222 -10.00 18.61 -3.19
C TRP A 222 -10.83 18.72 -1.90
N SER A 223 -12.01 19.34 -1.97
CA SER A 223 -12.91 19.49 -0.82
C SER A 223 -13.59 18.17 -0.44
N THR A 224 -12.82 17.22 0.09
CA THR A 224 -13.29 15.91 0.56
C THR A 224 -14.46 16.04 1.54
N ILE A 225 -14.43 17.05 2.41
CA ILE A 225 -15.49 17.32 3.40
C ILE A 225 -16.86 17.62 2.78
N ASP A 226 -16.89 18.20 1.59
CA ASP A 226 -18.14 18.51 0.89
C ASP A 226 -18.72 17.24 0.22
N VAL A 227 -17.85 16.28 -0.14
CA VAL A 227 -18.23 15.07 -0.90
C VAL A 227 -18.50 13.87 0.00
N ILE A 228 -17.75 13.70 1.09
CA ILE A 228 -17.80 12.50 1.94
C ILE A 228 -19.19 12.23 2.54
N GLY A 229 -19.96 13.28 2.84
CA GLY A 229 -21.33 13.16 3.36
C GLY A 229 -22.35 12.65 2.33
N GLU A 230 -22.01 12.66 1.04
CA GLU A 230 -22.85 12.15 -0.04
C GLU A 230 -22.62 10.65 -0.29
N VAL A 231 -21.49 10.08 0.16
CA VAL A 231 -21.17 8.64 0.01
C VAL A 231 -22.15 7.79 0.81
N LYS A 232 -22.79 6.81 0.14
CA LYS A 232 -23.83 5.94 0.74
C LYS A 232 -23.33 4.56 1.08
N GLN A 233 -22.23 4.14 0.47
CA GLN A 233 -21.56 2.88 0.74
C GLN A 233 -20.95 2.87 2.15
N PRO A 234 -20.74 1.69 2.75
CA PRO A 234 -19.95 1.56 3.97
C PRO A 234 -18.58 2.23 3.85
N ILE A 235 -18.16 2.93 4.91
CA ILE A 235 -16.90 3.68 4.93
C ILE A 235 -16.07 3.27 6.15
N LEU A 236 -14.82 2.87 5.92
CA LEU A 236 -13.82 2.68 6.97
C LEU A 236 -12.85 3.86 6.97
N PHE A 237 -12.71 4.50 8.13
CA PHE A 237 -11.75 5.56 8.38
C PHE A 237 -10.61 5.03 9.26
N LEU A 238 -9.38 5.10 8.75
CA LEU A 238 -8.17 4.69 9.44
C LEU A 238 -7.33 5.94 9.74
N SER A 239 -7.18 6.28 11.02
CA SER A 239 -6.51 7.52 11.45
C SER A 239 -5.29 7.22 12.31
N GLY A 240 -4.09 7.53 11.82
CA GLY A 240 -2.88 7.61 12.64
C GLY A 240 -2.93 8.83 13.55
N LEU A 241 -2.73 8.67 14.86
CA LEU A 241 -2.79 9.79 15.81
C LEU A 241 -1.49 10.60 15.90
N GLN A 242 -0.39 10.07 15.35
CA GLN A 242 0.91 10.74 15.25
C GLN A 242 1.21 11.18 13.81
N ASP A 243 0.17 11.34 12.98
CA ASP A 243 0.30 11.87 11.64
C ASP A 243 0.92 13.27 11.66
N GLU A 244 2.14 13.34 11.16
CA GLU A 244 3.00 14.51 11.13
C GLU A 244 2.71 15.44 9.95
N MET A 245 1.90 15.00 8.99
CA MET A 245 1.56 15.75 7.78
C MET A 245 0.13 16.29 7.82
N ILE A 246 -0.83 15.48 8.25
CA ILE A 246 -2.26 15.80 8.29
C ILE A 246 -2.75 15.61 9.73
N PRO A 247 -3.20 16.70 10.39
CA PRO A 247 -3.73 16.58 11.74
C PRO A 247 -4.88 15.55 11.82
N PRO A 248 -4.87 14.63 12.81
CA PRO A 248 -5.91 13.59 12.94
C PRO A 248 -7.35 14.13 13.06
N SER A 249 -7.49 15.39 13.49
CA SER A 249 -8.77 16.09 13.52
C SER A 249 -9.46 16.16 12.15
N HIS A 250 -8.71 16.13 11.04
CA HIS A 250 -9.28 16.10 9.69
C HIS A 250 -10.06 14.80 9.46
N MET A 251 -9.51 13.66 9.86
CA MET A 251 -10.19 12.37 9.77
C MET A 251 -11.44 12.34 10.66
N GLN A 252 -11.36 12.90 11.88
CA GLN A 252 -12.52 13.03 12.77
C GLN A 252 -13.63 13.90 12.15
N MET A 253 -13.28 15.00 11.50
CA MET A 253 -14.24 15.87 10.80
C MET A 253 -14.89 15.16 9.61
N LEU A 254 -14.11 14.42 8.82
CA LEU A 254 -14.62 13.63 7.69
C LEU A 254 -15.59 12.55 8.18
N TYR A 255 -15.23 11.82 9.22
CA TYR A 255 -16.11 10.82 9.83
C TYR A 255 -17.40 11.43 10.36
N ALA A 256 -17.32 12.51 11.15
CA ALA A 256 -18.50 13.17 11.69
C ALA A 256 -19.46 13.62 10.58
N LYS A 257 -18.93 14.14 9.47
CA LYS A 257 -19.71 14.56 8.30
C LYS A 257 -20.37 13.38 7.60
N ALA A 258 -19.66 12.25 7.45
CA ALA A 258 -20.19 11.04 6.82
C ALA A 258 -21.25 10.37 7.71
N ALA A 259 -20.93 10.16 8.99
CA ALA A 259 -21.77 9.48 9.97
C ALA A 259 -23.11 10.21 10.22
N ALA A 260 -23.17 11.52 9.97
CA ALA A 260 -24.41 12.29 10.02
C ALA A 260 -25.47 11.81 9.00
N HIS A 261 -25.03 11.16 7.90
CA HIS A 261 -25.90 10.75 6.80
C HIS A 261 -25.75 9.27 6.41
N ASN A 262 -24.79 8.55 7.00
CA ASN A 262 -24.47 7.17 6.69
C ASN A 262 -24.16 6.39 7.97
N LYS A 263 -25.03 5.42 8.29
CA LYS A 263 -24.92 4.59 9.51
C LYS A 263 -23.84 3.50 9.43
N GLN A 264 -23.27 3.27 8.25
CA GLN A 264 -22.27 2.23 7.99
C GLN A 264 -20.86 2.83 7.94
N CYS A 265 -20.58 3.81 8.81
CA CYS A 265 -19.25 4.40 8.96
C CYS A 265 -18.56 3.78 10.18
N VAL A 266 -17.32 3.34 10.00
CA VAL A 266 -16.45 2.80 11.05
C VAL A 266 -15.22 3.68 11.17
N PHE A 267 -14.86 4.10 12.38
CA PHE A 267 -13.69 4.94 12.65
C PHE A 267 -12.73 4.22 13.59
N VAL A 268 -11.48 4.06 13.16
CA VAL A 268 -10.44 3.39 13.94
C VAL A 268 -9.19 4.25 14.00
N GLU A 269 -8.70 4.43 15.23
CA GLU A 269 -7.50 5.21 15.53
C GLU A 269 -6.30 4.30 15.81
N PHE A 270 -5.12 4.71 15.34
CA PHE A 270 -3.84 4.05 15.57
C PHE A 270 -2.93 4.99 16.38
N PRO A 271 -2.75 4.76 17.69
CA PRO A 271 -2.06 5.69 18.59
C PRO A 271 -0.62 6.05 18.19
N THR A 272 0.07 5.14 17.52
CA THR A 272 1.45 5.30 17.05
C THR A 272 1.55 5.43 15.53
N GLY A 273 0.43 5.51 14.82
CA GLY A 273 0.41 5.63 13.36
C GLY A 273 0.86 7.01 12.92
N MET A 274 1.92 7.07 12.12
CA MET A 274 2.36 8.25 11.37
C MET A 274 1.77 8.22 9.97
N HIS A 275 1.94 9.30 9.20
CA HIS A 275 1.24 9.49 7.93
C HIS A 275 1.48 8.34 6.94
N MET A 276 2.73 7.88 6.83
CA MET A 276 3.14 6.86 5.84
C MET A 276 3.16 5.43 6.39
N ASP A 277 3.28 5.27 7.71
CA ASP A 277 3.59 3.98 8.35
C ASP A 277 2.45 3.38 9.18
N THR A 278 1.25 3.98 9.17
CA THR A 278 0.12 3.54 10.00
C THR A 278 -0.18 2.03 9.85
N TRP A 279 -0.05 1.48 8.64
CA TRP A 279 -0.23 0.04 8.37
C TRP A 279 0.89 -0.84 8.95
N LEU A 280 2.10 -0.29 9.12
CA LEU A 280 3.26 -0.97 9.68
C LEU A 280 3.23 -0.93 11.21
N THR A 281 3.04 0.27 11.78
CA THR A 281 2.99 0.46 13.23
C THR A 281 1.71 -0.10 13.85
N GLY A 282 0.59 -0.04 13.13
CA GLY A 282 -0.67 -0.67 13.52
C GLY A 282 -0.66 -2.20 13.39
N GLY A 283 0.30 -2.76 12.64
CA GLY A 283 0.57 -4.19 12.54
C GLY A 283 -0.67 -5.05 12.29
N ASP A 284 -0.79 -6.17 13.02
CA ASP A 284 -1.93 -7.09 12.86
C ASP A 284 -3.28 -6.45 13.20
N ASN A 285 -3.31 -5.45 14.09
CA ASN A 285 -4.56 -4.77 14.43
C ASN A 285 -5.10 -3.98 13.23
N TYR A 286 -4.22 -3.32 12.49
CA TYR A 286 -4.58 -2.61 11.27
C TYR A 286 -5.20 -3.56 10.24
N TRP A 287 -4.50 -4.66 9.94
CA TRP A 287 -4.97 -5.60 8.92
C TRP A 287 -6.23 -6.35 9.34
N ARG A 288 -6.36 -6.70 10.63
CA ARG A 288 -7.59 -7.31 11.18
C ARG A 288 -8.78 -6.37 11.04
N THR A 289 -8.61 -5.09 11.37
CA THR A 289 -9.66 -4.07 11.23
C THR A 289 -10.17 -4.01 9.79
N VAL A 290 -9.26 -3.97 8.82
CA VAL A 290 -9.64 -3.93 7.40
C VAL A 290 -10.30 -5.24 6.98
N GLN A 291 -9.79 -6.39 7.42
CA GLN A 291 -10.37 -7.69 7.12
C GLN A 291 -11.81 -7.84 7.65
N GLU A 292 -12.04 -7.46 8.91
CA GLU A 292 -13.37 -7.50 9.54
C GLU A 292 -14.36 -6.59 8.79
N PHE A 293 -13.94 -5.38 8.44
CA PHE A 293 -14.74 -4.47 7.63
C PHE A 293 -15.12 -5.07 6.27
N LEU A 294 -14.15 -5.69 5.57
CA LEU A 294 -14.40 -6.34 4.29
C LEU A 294 -15.34 -7.54 4.42
N GLN A 295 -15.20 -8.35 5.46
CA GLN A 295 -16.08 -9.49 5.71
C GLN A 295 -17.52 -9.05 6.00
N GLN A 296 -17.68 -7.97 6.76
CA GLN A 296 -18.99 -7.46 7.14
C GLN A 296 -19.73 -6.78 5.97
N HIS A 297 -19.01 -6.02 5.15
CA HIS A 297 -19.63 -5.13 4.16
C HIS A 297 -19.46 -5.58 2.71
N VAL A 298 -18.54 -6.52 2.45
CA VAL A 298 -18.23 -7.03 1.12
C VAL A 298 -18.16 -8.57 1.15
N PRO A 299 -19.21 -9.27 1.65
CA PRO A 299 -19.19 -10.72 1.76
C PRO A 299 -19.12 -11.39 0.38
N ALA A 300 -18.62 -12.62 0.34
CA ALA A 300 -18.74 -13.44 -0.86
C ALA A 300 -20.23 -13.74 -1.10
N LYS A 301 -20.65 -13.81 -2.37
CA LYS A 301 -21.96 -14.39 -2.69
C LYS A 301 -21.90 -15.88 -2.32
N ASN A 302 -22.83 -16.33 -1.48
CA ASN A 302 -23.04 -17.75 -1.26
C ASN A 302 -23.75 -18.29 -2.50
N ASP A 303 -23.04 -19.06 -3.33
CA ASP A 303 -23.63 -19.72 -4.50
C ASP A 303 -24.57 -20.90 -4.13
N ASP A 304 -24.84 -21.11 -2.83
CA ASP A 304 -25.58 -22.27 -2.31
C ASP A 304 -27.10 -22.09 -2.16
N GLU A 305 -27.67 -20.89 -2.34
CA GLU A 305 -29.12 -20.68 -2.16
C GLU A 305 -29.98 -20.88 -3.42
N SER A 306 -29.42 -21.32 -4.55
CA SER A 306 -30.18 -21.54 -5.80
C SER A 306 -30.34 -23.00 -6.23
N SER A 307 -30.12 -24.00 -5.35
CA SER A 307 -30.22 -25.42 -5.75
C SER A 307 -31.10 -26.33 -4.87
N HIS A 308 -31.94 -25.80 -3.98
CA HIS A 308 -32.89 -26.62 -3.20
C HIS A 308 -34.34 -26.22 -3.41
N THR A 309 -34.86 -26.53 -4.59
CA THR A 309 -36.29 -26.85 -4.79
C THR A 309 -36.47 -28.05 -5.72
N ASP A 310 -35.65 -29.10 -5.54
CA ASP A 310 -36.03 -30.42 -6.02
C ASP A 310 -36.91 -31.10 -4.96
N ARG A 311 -38.20 -31.09 -5.26
CA ARG A 311 -39.20 -31.95 -4.62
C ARG A 311 -38.80 -33.40 -4.85
N VAL A 312 -38.21 -34.04 -3.84
CA VAL A 312 -38.10 -35.49 -3.82
C VAL A 312 -39.42 -36.04 -3.29
N CYS A 313 -40.22 -36.59 -4.21
CA CYS A 313 -41.32 -37.47 -3.90
C CYS A 313 -40.80 -38.71 -3.16
N SER A 314 -41.44 -39.01 -2.04
CA SER A 314 -41.31 -40.23 -1.27
C SER A 314 -41.81 -41.44 -2.07
N GLU A 315 -40.94 -42.41 -2.30
CA GLU A 315 -41.33 -43.80 -2.51
C GLU A 315 -40.60 -44.65 -1.48
N GLU A 316 -41.41 -45.33 -0.65
CA GLU A 316 -41.01 -46.38 0.27
C GLU A 316 -40.63 -47.63 -0.52
N GLU A 317 -39.53 -48.31 -0.16
CA GLU A 317 -39.50 -49.78 -0.17
C GLU A 317 -38.30 -50.37 0.58
N GLY A 318 -38.60 -51.31 1.49
CA GLY A 318 -37.90 -52.60 1.60
C GLY A 318 -36.49 -52.65 2.21
N GLY A 319 -36.39 -53.03 3.48
CA GLY A 319 -35.11 -53.18 4.19
C GLY A 319 -34.28 -54.43 3.87
N ARG A 320 -33.03 -54.42 4.36
CA ARG A 320 -32.35 -55.57 4.98
C ARG A 320 -31.03 -55.14 5.63
N GLU A 321 -30.85 -55.54 6.88
CA GLU A 321 -29.61 -55.48 7.64
C GLU A 321 -28.48 -56.26 6.95
N ARG A 322 -27.23 -55.78 7.08
CA ARG A 322 -26.03 -56.62 7.23
C ARG A 322 -24.83 -55.84 7.79
N GLU A 323 -24.09 -56.58 8.61
CA GLU A 323 -23.02 -56.23 9.52
C GLU A 323 -21.77 -55.59 8.89
N GLY A 324 -21.18 -54.65 9.64
CA GLY A 324 -19.81 -54.68 10.15
C GLY A 324 -18.66 -55.04 9.21
N ARG A 325 -17.80 -54.06 8.93
CA ARG A 325 -16.34 -54.27 8.80
C ARG A 325 -15.57 -52.95 8.90
N GLU A 326 -14.67 -52.90 9.89
CA GLU A 326 -13.61 -51.91 10.06
C GLU A 326 -12.67 -51.91 8.85
N CYS A 327 -12.20 -50.72 8.44
CA CYS A 327 -11.07 -50.57 7.53
C CYS A 327 -9.89 -49.98 8.29
N THR A 328 -8.87 -50.82 8.43
CA THR A 328 -7.53 -50.57 8.96
C THR A 328 -6.70 -49.67 8.03
N ASP A 329 -5.81 -48.89 8.67
CA ASP A 329 -4.80 -48.02 8.09
C ASP A 329 -3.94 -48.69 7.00
N MET A 330 -3.72 -47.96 5.90
CA MET A 330 -2.74 -48.28 4.86
C MET A 330 -1.37 -47.72 5.26
N VAL A 331 -0.46 -48.63 5.61
CA VAL A 331 0.98 -48.38 5.71
C VAL A 331 1.58 -48.45 4.30
N MET A 332 2.28 -47.40 3.88
CA MET A 332 3.08 -47.40 2.66
C MET A 332 4.56 -47.56 3.04
N GLU A 333 5.16 -48.68 2.66
CA GLU A 333 6.59 -48.98 2.84
C GLU A 333 7.47 -48.02 2.03
N VAL A 334 8.45 -47.43 2.69
CA VAL A 334 9.54 -46.65 2.08
C VAL A 334 10.74 -47.57 1.87
N VAL A 335 11.19 -47.69 0.62
CA VAL A 335 12.41 -48.41 0.23
C VAL A 335 13.65 -47.58 0.59
N GLY A 336 14.67 -48.28 1.09
CA GLY A 336 15.79 -47.73 1.85
C GLY A 336 16.78 -46.82 1.11
N GLY A 337 17.32 -45.88 1.88
CA GLY A 337 18.54 -45.12 1.63
C GLY A 337 19.12 -44.73 3.00
N GLU A 338 20.40 -45.00 3.22
CA GLU A 338 21.10 -44.85 4.51
C GLU A 338 20.95 -43.45 5.11
N THR A 339 20.29 -43.37 6.27
CA THR A 339 20.21 -42.13 7.05
C THR A 339 21.49 -41.93 7.84
N ALA A 340 22.28 -40.92 7.47
CA ALA A 340 23.26 -40.33 8.39
C ALA A 340 22.51 -39.84 9.64
N ALA A 341 22.98 -40.23 10.82
CA ALA A 341 22.35 -39.89 12.09
C ALA A 341 22.29 -38.35 12.27
N TYR A 342 21.07 -37.82 12.28
CA TYR A 342 20.79 -36.43 12.62
C TYR A 342 21.00 -36.25 14.14
N SER A 343 22.08 -35.55 14.52
CA SER A 343 22.26 -35.09 15.90
C SER A 343 21.54 -33.75 16.06
N PRO A 344 20.46 -33.66 16.86
CA PRO A 344 19.79 -32.39 17.10
C PRO A 344 20.72 -31.47 17.91
N ARG A 345 20.91 -30.24 17.42
CA ARG A 345 21.68 -29.20 18.13
C ARG A 345 21.03 -28.88 19.47
N THR A 346 21.85 -28.65 20.49
CA THR A 346 21.36 -28.23 21.80
C THR A 346 20.86 -26.78 21.74
N VAL A 347 19.98 -26.39 22.67
CA VAL A 347 19.44 -25.03 22.72
C VAL A 347 20.56 -24.01 22.98
N GLU A 348 21.58 -24.43 23.72
CA GLU A 348 22.79 -23.68 24.02
C GLU A 348 23.63 -23.40 22.76
N GLU A 349 23.74 -24.37 21.86
CA GLU A 349 24.43 -24.22 20.56
C GLU A 349 23.69 -23.22 19.66
N VAL A 350 22.35 -23.32 19.58
CA VAL A 350 21.53 -22.38 18.81
C VAL A 350 21.65 -20.95 19.36
N PHE A 351 21.69 -20.81 20.69
CA PHE A 351 21.80 -19.50 21.33
C PHE A 351 23.19 -18.88 21.16
N THR A 352 24.24 -19.71 21.11
CA THR A 352 25.63 -19.28 20.88
C THR A 352 25.82 -18.79 19.44
N ASP A 353 25.31 -19.53 18.44
CA ASP A 353 25.29 -19.11 17.03
C ASP A 353 24.55 -17.77 16.84
N PHE A 354 23.38 -17.62 17.48
CA PHE A 354 22.62 -16.36 17.42
C PHE A 354 23.40 -15.17 18.01
N LYS A 355 24.07 -15.35 19.15
CA LYS A 355 24.88 -14.29 19.77
C LYS A 355 26.09 -13.92 18.91
N GLY A 356 26.76 -14.91 18.32
CA GLY A 356 27.89 -14.69 17.41
C GLY A 356 27.50 -13.83 16.20
N ARG A 357 26.39 -14.19 15.54
CA ARG A 357 25.85 -13.43 14.39
C ARG A 357 25.48 -12.00 14.76
N ARG A 358 24.81 -11.81 15.90
CA ARG A 358 24.43 -10.48 16.37
C ARG A 358 25.65 -9.60 16.68
N ALA A 359 26.69 -10.16 17.29
CA ALA A 359 27.91 -9.43 17.59
C ALA A 359 28.67 -8.99 16.32
N ALA A 360 28.75 -9.88 15.33
CA ALA A 360 29.38 -9.59 14.04
C ALA A 360 28.62 -8.50 13.25
N LEU A 361 27.28 -8.56 13.23
CA LEU A 361 26.42 -7.54 12.61
C LEU A 361 26.57 -6.17 13.28
N ILE A 362 26.60 -6.11 14.61
CA ILE A 362 26.81 -4.85 15.33
C ILE A 362 28.17 -4.25 14.95
N LYS A 363 29.24 -5.06 14.92
CA LYS A 363 30.58 -4.60 14.55
C LYS A 363 30.65 -4.08 13.10
N ALA A 364 29.96 -4.73 12.17
CA ALA A 364 29.86 -4.30 10.78
C ALA A 364 29.10 -2.97 10.61
N LEU A 365 28.11 -2.71 11.47
CA LEU A 365 27.30 -1.48 11.43
C LEU A 365 27.91 -0.30 12.19
N THR A 366 28.91 -0.53 13.04
CA THR A 366 29.53 0.52 13.88
C THR A 366 30.95 0.90 13.48
N THR A 367 31.54 0.26 12.47
CA THR A 367 32.91 0.57 12.01
C THR A 367 32.81 1.28 10.66
N ASP A 368 33.27 2.53 10.59
CA ASP A 368 33.19 3.44 9.41
C ASP A 368 34.06 2.97 8.22
N MET A 369 33.76 1.82 7.63
CA MET A 369 34.44 1.30 6.45
C MET A 369 33.44 0.80 5.42
N VAL A 370 33.41 1.47 4.26
CA VAL A 370 32.62 1.09 3.09
C VAL A 370 33.32 -0.08 2.40
N ASN A 371 32.56 -1.10 1.95
CA ASN A 371 33.03 -2.29 1.21
C ASN A 371 33.74 -3.40 2.01
N LEU A 372 33.13 -3.86 3.11
CA LEU A 372 33.57 -5.07 3.83
C LEU A 372 32.65 -6.28 3.57
N CYS A 373 33.23 -7.48 3.62
CA CYS A 373 32.49 -8.76 3.55
C CYS A 373 32.50 -9.45 4.92
N LEU A 374 31.38 -10.09 5.26
CA LEU A 374 31.27 -10.95 6.45
C LEU A 374 31.54 -12.40 6.05
N TYR A 375 32.50 -13.03 6.72
CA TYR A 375 32.89 -14.43 6.54
C TYR A 375 32.48 -15.23 7.78
N GLY A 376 31.85 -16.38 7.55
CA GLY A 376 31.68 -17.42 8.58
C GLY A 376 32.68 -18.54 8.30
N PHE A 377 33.24 -19.13 9.36
CA PHE A 377 34.18 -20.25 9.26
C PHE A 377 33.59 -21.55 9.84
N PRO A 378 34.08 -22.72 9.40
CA PRO A 378 33.63 -24.03 9.91
C PRO A 378 33.84 -24.27 11.41
N ASN A 379 34.70 -23.47 12.06
CA ASN A 379 34.92 -23.48 13.51
C ASN A 379 33.94 -22.57 14.29
N GLU A 380 32.87 -22.12 13.63
CA GLU A 380 31.84 -21.22 14.18
C GLU A 380 32.32 -19.79 14.52
N GLU A 381 33.53 -19.43 14.08
CA GLU A 381 34.03 -18.07 14.16
C GLU A 381 33.55 -17.21 12.98
N TRP A 382 33.47 -15.90 13.21
CA TRP A 382 33.01 -14.91 12.22
C TRP A 382 34.03 -13.79 12.09
N GLU A 383 34.32 -13.39 10.86
CA GLU A 383 35.28 -12.32 10.55
C GLU A 383 34.68 -11.32 9.56
N VAL A 384 35.07 -10.05 9.69
CA VAL A 384 34.76 -9.01 8.73
C VAL A 384 36.07 -8.55 8.10
N ASN A 385 36.21 -8.71 6.79
CA ASN A 385 37.46 -8.41 6.06
C ASN A 385 37.16 -7.91 4.63
N LEU A 386 38.18 -7.41 3.92
CA LEU A 386 38.08 -7.02 2.52
C LEU A 386 37.72 -8.23 1.63
N PRO A 387 37.04 -8.03 0.48
CA PRO A 387 36.78 -9.10 -0.47
C PRO A 387 38.09 -9.72 -0.97
N ALA A 388 38.20 -11.05 -0.92
CA ALA A 388 39.38 -11.76 -1.43
C ALA A 388 39.50 -11.55 -2.96
N GLU A 389 40.70 -11.19 -3.45
CA GLU A 389 40.96 -10.94 -4.88
C GLU A 389 40.85 -12.22 -5.74
N GLU A 390 41.12 -13.39 -5.15
CA GLU A 390 40.89 -14.70 -5.75
C GLU A 390 40.15 -15.59 -4.76
N VAL A 391 39.07 -16.24 -5.22
CA VAL A 391 38.24 -17.13 -4.41
C VAL A 391 38.76 -18.57 -4.60
N PRO A 392 39.28 -19.22 -3.54
CA PRO A 392 39.66 -20.64 -3.61
C PRO A 392 38.50 -21.49 -4.15
N PRO A 393 38.77 -22.53 -4.97
CA PRO A 393 37.73 -23.32 -5.64
C PRO A 393 36.78 -24.05 -4.68
N GLU A 394 37.14 -24.14 -3.40
CA GLU A 394 36.33 -24.71 -2.32
C GLU A 394 35.30 -23.73 -1.74
N LEU A 395 35.38 -22.43 -2.07
CA LEU A 395 34.49 -21.39 -1.54
C LEU A 395 33.37 -21.03 -2.55
N PRO A 396 32.16 -20.68 -2.07
CA PRO A 396 31.09 -20.20 -2.94
C PRO A 396 31.48 -18.86 -3.59
N GLU A 397 31.19 -18.71 -4.89
CA GLU A 397 31.39 -17.45 -5.60
C GLU A 397 30.58 -16.33 -4.93
N PRO A 398 31.21 -15.16 -4.66
CA PRO A 398 30.52 -14.05 -4.03
C PRO A 398 29.49 -13.45 -5.00
N ALA A 399 28.20 -13.66 -4.71
CA ALA A 399 27.12 -12.88 -5.30
C ALA A 399 26.58 -11.85 -4.30
N LEU A 400 26.08 -10.73 -4.82
CA LEU A 400 25.40 -9.69 -4.04
C LEU A 400 24.18 -10.29 -3.32
N GLY A 401 24.26 -10.41 -1.98
CA GLY A 401 23.21 -11.01 -1.13
C GLY A 401 23.66 -12.22 -0.32
N ILE A 402 22.71 -13.07 0.08
CA ILE A 402 22.95 -14.31 0.83
C ILE A 402 23.30 -15.41 -0.18
N ASN A 403 24.54 -15.89 -0.19
CA ASN A 403 24.94 -17.01 -1.06
C ASN A 403 24.29 -18.33 -0.59
N PHE A 404 23.74 -19.09 -1.54
CA PHE A 404 23.23 -20.44 -1.33
C PHE A 404 24.26 -21.47 -1.80
N ALA A 405 24.24 -22.67 -1.21
CA ALA A 405 25.11 -23.77 -1.63
C ALA A 405 24.93 -24.11 -3.12
N ARG A 406 26.03 -24.46 -3.78
CA ARG A 406 26.00 -25.04 -5.14
C ARG A 406 25.52 -26.49 -5.08
N ASP A 407 24.88 -26.94 -6.15
CA ASP A 407 24.48 -28.33 -6.31
C ASP A 407 25.71 -29.26 -6.21
N GLY A 408 25.65 -30.24 -5.30
CA GLY A 408 26.71 -31.23 -5.04
C GLY A 408 27.61 -30.96 -3.83
N MET A 409 27.39 -29.87 -3.08
CA MET A 409 28.15 -29.56 -1.86
C MET A 409 27.65 -30.40 -0.66
N GLN A 410 28.55 -31.01 0.12
CA GLN A 410 28.18 -31.82 1.29
C GLN A 410 27.73 -30.92 2.47
N GLU A 411 26.74 -31.37 3.24
CA GLU A 411 26.10 -30.58 4.31
C GLU A 411 27.09 -30.09 5.39
N ARG A 412 28.19 -30.82 5.59
CA ARG A 412 29.27 -30.47 6.55
C ARG A 412 30.05 -29.23 6.12
N ASP A 413 30.13 -28.98 4.81
CA ASP A 413 30.81 -27.83 4.21
C ASP A 413 29.87 -26.61 4.12
N TYR A 414 28.55 -26.84 4.18
CA TYR A 414 27.51 -25.80 4.14
C TYR A 414 27.32 -25.07 5.47
N SER A 415 27.51 -25.75 6.60
CA SER A 415 27.30 -25.18 7.93
C SER A 415 28.26 -24.03 8.30
N GLY A 416 29.35 -23.85 7.53
CA GLY A 416 30.37 -22.84 7.80
C GLY A 416 30.29 -21.57 6.94
N PHE A 417 29.71 -21.58 5.74
CA PHE A 417 29.93 -20.49 4.78
C PHE A 417 28.66 -19.69 4.45
N ARG A 418 28.58 -18.46 4.99
CA ARG A 418 27.67 -17.40 4.52
C ARG A 418 28.47 -16.13 4.29
N THR A 419 28.96 -15.94 3.07
CA THR A 419 29.47 -14.64 2.62
C THR A 419 28.29 -13.71 2.34
N THR A 420 28.22 -12.57 3.03
CA THR A 420 27.37 -11.45 2.61
C THR A 420 28.25 -10.52 1.79
N THR A 421 28.05 -10.49 0.47
CA THR A 421 28.78 -9.54 -0.38
C THR A 421 27.99 -8.23 -0.46
N SER A 422 28.71 -7.14 -0.17
CA SER A 422 28.36 -5.71 -0.22
C SER A 422 27.14 -5.25 0.58
N ILE A 423 27.42 -4.51 1.66
CA ILE A 423 26.52 -3.45 2.13
C ILE A 423 26.97 -2.18 1.41
N GLU A 424 26.37 -1.87 0.26
CA GLU A 424 26.44 -0.52 -0.30
C GLU A 424 25.43 0.35 0.47
N ILE A 425 25.90 1.45 1.06
CA ILE A 425 25.07 2.46 1.73
C ILE A 425 24.45 3.37 0.67
#